data_AF-A0A7D9DRY2-F1
#
_entry.id   AF-A0A7D9DRY2-F1
#
_cell.length_a   1.000
_cell.length_b   1.000
_cell.length_c   1.000
_cell.angle_alpha   90.00
_cell.angle_beta   90.00
_cell.angle_gamma   90.00
#
_symmetry.space_group_name_H-M   'P 1'
#
loop_
_entity.id
_entity.type
_entity.pdbx_description
1 polymer ?
#
loop_
_entity_poly.entity_id
_entity_poly.type
_entity_poly.pdbx_seq_one_letter_code
_entity_poly.pdbx_strand_id
1 'polypeptide(L)'
;MGSSRSLCGLLVPLFQKVLDAPILVQEHRYTNSCFIHGHGYCYIRYLIYAMVFMKTEYFHEMPDTFYHDVTNLHPASKHESISLTIHVCNSDINECESPSLYSCSTGFDCANTIGSYTCVCEGRIRNSDGACIKGFKRHRVNMRLNEVYTSALGNKNSQEFIDFEKKITAAMVKIYANNDNYFGVEVERLTNGSVIADLGITFTDTDTTGISDLLVAVRNNSFGDFKVDPDAVTVVITGACPSDECPGNSTCKQLTSDTISCPCNKRYYYDGVTCIEFIVIVVELSLENTFTEELKNTSSPVYQELERNVTAELTEIFKDTPNFKEIVILGFRNGSTIVDFEIKYRDDPGENKKTVVAETVKEKIIKTGNLGNFKLKSVQIQGTPPEPTNFTHTDVTQTRIDLSWNKPIGHEFFVINGYIVSHKTTPETQFKTQKITSGELNVVLSDLQGDTFYVITVHGYNDEGDGDKLRIEVTTKDSPSSSNLVIIIAAIIVVVLLFIICLVVFFQLRKRRHHKQSRQRAYAQPRFGMNLTRLPTRWTHHYNYEDGDEEASASGSKRLYRY
;
A
#
# COMPACT_ATOMS: atom_id res chain seq x y z
N MET A 1 -45.66 -25.46 44.52
CA MET A 1 -45.37 -26.70 45.28
C MET A 1 -44.41 -27.52 44.42
N GLY A 2 -43.16 -27.82 44.73
CA GLY A 2 -42.17 -27.40 45.71
C GLY A 2 -40.88 -28.04 45.17
N SER A 3 -40.00 -27.25 44.54
CA SER A 3 -38.82 -27.78 43.84
C SER A 3 -37.74 -28.13 44.85
N SER A 4 -37.46 -29.42 44.96
CA SER A 4 -36.25 -29.96 45.59
C SER A 4 -35.04 -29.40 44.85
N ARG A 5 -34.42 -28.35 45.40
CA ARG A 5 -33.09 -27.91 44.98
C ARG A 5 -32.08 -28.90 45.57
N SER A 6 -31.47 -29.70 44.69
CA SER A 6 -30.35 -30.59 45.01
C SER A 6 -29.22 -29.78 45.66
N LEU A 7 -28.83 -30.20 46.87
CA LEU A 7 -27.81 -29.59 47.72
C LEU A 7 -26.39 -30.08 47.36
N CYS A 8 -26.13 -30.45 46.10
CA CYS A 8 -24.85 -31.02 45.66
C CYS A 8 -23.77 -30.00 45.29
N GLY A 9 -24.12 -28.75 44.97
CA GLY A 9 -23.17 -27.77 44.39
C GLY A 9 -22.27 -26.99 45.36
N LEU A 10 -22.42 -27.15 46.68
CA LEU A 10 -21.78 -26.24 47.67
C LEU A 10 -20.55 -26.79 48.41
N LEU A 11 -20.10 -28.03 48.16
CA LEU A 11 -19.02 -28.65 48.97
C LEU A 11 -17.83 -29.23 48.21
N VAL A 12 -17.83 -29.26 46.87
CA VAL A 12 -16.71 -29.84 46.09
C VAL A 12 -15.45 -28.95 46.02
N PRO A 13 -15.50 -27.61 45.82
CA PRO A 13 -14.27 -26.84 45.68
C PRO A 13 -13.50 -26.62 47.00
N LEU A 14 -14.11 -26.94 48.15
CA LEU A 14 -13.48 -26.89 49.47
C LEU A 14 -12.66 -28.16 49.78
N PHE A 15 -13.02 -29.31 49.20
CA PHE A 15 -12.32 -30.58 49.44
C PHE A 15 -11.08 -30.78 48.56
N GLN A 16 -11.09 -30.29 47.32
CA GLN A 16 -9.95 -30.46 46.41
C GLN A 16 -8.69 -29.68 46.86
N LYS A 17 -8.86 -28.55 47.57
CA LYS A 17 -7.75 -27.79 48.15
C LYS A 17 -7.10 -28.44 49.38
N VAL A 18 -7.76 -29.41 50.02
CA VAL A 18 -7.24 -30.08 51.24
C VAL A 18 -6.38 -31.31 50.89
N LEU A 19 -6.55 -31.90 49.71
CA LEU A 19 -5.85 -33.13 49.31
C LEU A 19 -4.47 -32.89 48.65
N ASP A 20 -4.20 -31.70 48.10
CA ASP A 20 -2.97 -31.43 47.33
C ASP A 20 -1.85 -30.71 48.11
N ALA A 21 -1.92 -30.64 49.45
CA ALA A 21 -0.85 -30.07 50.28
C ALA A 21 0.21 -31.14 50.66
N PRO A 22 1.52 -30.89 50.47
CA PRO A 22 2.56 -31.85 50.80
C PRO A 22 2.73 -32.00 52.32
N ILE A 23 2.64 -33.23 52.83
CA ILE A 23 2.83 -33.57 54.25
C ILE A 23 4.34 -33.58 54.56
N LEU A 24 4.82 -32.57 55.30
CA LEU A 24 6.10 -32.59 55.99
C LEU A 24 5.94 -33.36 57.31
N VAL A 25 6.59 -34.52 57.42
CA VAL A 25 6.67 -35.31 58.66
C VAL A 25 7.77 -34.71 59.54
N GLN A 26 7.41 -34.23 60.74
CA GLN A 26 8.33 -34.12 61.86
C GLN A 26 7.78 -34.87 63.07
N GLU A 27 8.55 -35.87 63.52
CA GLU A 27 8.35 -36.62 64.75
C GLU A 27 8.58 -35.72 65.98
N HIS A 28 7.67 -35.75 66.95
CA HIS A 28 8.08 -35.63 68.35
C HIS A 28 7.24 -36.52 69.27
N ARG A 29 7.97 -37.37 70.03
CA ARG A 29 7.52 -38.24 71.11
C ARG A 29 7.13 -37.41 72.33
N TYR A 30 6.10 -37.82 73.07
CA TYR A 30 6.12 -37.94 74.54
C TYR A 30 5.04 -38.95 75.02
N THR A 31 5.29 -39.48 76.21
CA THR A 31 4.96 -40.81 76.76
C THR A 31 3.81 -40.84 77.78
N ASN A 32 3.13 -42.01 77.86
CA ASN A 32 2.44 -42.69 79.01
C ASN A 32 1.28 -41.95 79.73
N SER A 33 0.05 -42.49 79.86
CA SER A 33 -0.31 -43.64 80.74
C SER A 33 -1.80 -44.09 80.56
N CYS A 34 -2.07 -45.36 80.90
CA CYS A 34 -3.31 -46.17 80.69
C CYS A 34 -4.62 -45.72 81.38
N PHE A 35 -5.78 -46.09 80.80
CA PHE A 35 -6.76 -47.03 81.40
C PHE A 35 -7.78 -47.53 80.35
N ILE A 36 -8.00 -48.85 80.33
CA ILE A 36 -8.92 -49.59 79.45
C ILE A 36 -10.28 -49.71 80.13
N HIS A 37 -11.38 -49.35 79.43
CA HIS A 37 -12.66 -50.06 79.54
C HIS A 37 -13.52 -49.83 78.27
N GLY A 38 -13.78 -50.92 77.56
CA GLY A 38 -15.03 -51.19 76.83
C GLY A 38 -15.45 -50.28 75.66
N HIS A 39 -15.50 -50.89 74.46
CA HIS A 39 -16.13 -50.42 73.22
C HIS A 39 -15.32 -49.40 72.42
N GLY A 40 -14.65 -49.91 71.39
CA GLY A 40 -13.95 -49.10 70.41
C GLY A 40 -14.89 -48.29 69.55
N TYR A 41 -14.51 -47.06 69.25
CA TYR A 41 -14.65 -46.36 67.97
C TYR A 41 -13.67 -45.17 68.00
N CYS A 42 -12.80 -45.08 66.99
CA CYS A 42 -12.00 -43.88 66.72
C CYS A 42 -12.95 -42.69 66.48
N TYR A 43 -12.89 -41.68 67.35
CA TYR A 43 -13.51 -40.37 67.09
C TYR A 43 -12.39 -39.34 66.85
N ILE A 44 -12.17 -39.00 65.59
CA ILE A 44 -11.55 -37.73 65.21
C ILE A 44 -12.58 -36.64 65.56
N ARG A 45 -12.26 -35.79 66.53
CA ARG A 45 -13.07 -34.62 66.89
C ARG A 45 -12.14 -33.39 66.89
N TYR A 46 -12.62 -32.32 66.25
CA TYR A 46 -12.11 -30.94 66.26
C TYR A 46 -10.92 -30.58 65.36
N LEU A 47 -11.22 -30.07 64.15
CA LEU A 47 -10.43 -29.03 63.48
C LEU A 47 -11.35 -28.18 62.57
N ILE A 48 -12.27 -27.42 63.17
CA ILE A 48 -12.87 -26.23 62.55
C ILE A 48 -13.00 -25.19 63.66
N TYR A 49 -11.88 -24.55 64.03
CA TYR A 49 -11.85 -23.26 64.74
C TYR A 49 -10.39 -22.79 64.81
N ALA A 50 -9.83 -22.42 63.66
CA ALA A 50 -8.69 -21.48 63.53
C ALA A 50 -8.26 -21.45 62.07
N MET A 51 -8.70 -20.43 61.32
CA MET A 51 -7.96 -19.77 60.21
C MET A 51 -8.94 -18.90 59.40
N VAL A 52 -9.54 -17.91 60.06
CA VAL A 52 -9.95 -16.66 59.40
C VAL A 52 -9.45 -15.54 60.28
N PHE A 53 -8.15 -15.30 60.23
CA PHE A 53 -7.56 -14.04 60.63
C PHE A 53 -6.22 -13.92 59.90
N MET A 54 -6.20 -13.09 58.85
CA MET A 54 -5.09 -12.24 58.45
C MET A 54 -5.56 -11.31 57.33
N LYS A 55 -5.79 -10.03 57.71
CA LYS A 55 -5.69 -8.77 56.94
C LYS A 55 -6.39 -8.70 55.57
N THR A 56 -7.22 -7.70 55.30
CA THR A 56 -6.85 -6.27 55.30
C THR A 56 -8.06 -5.34 55.48
N GLU A 57 -7.78 -4.18 56.07
CA GLU A 57 -8.64 -2.98 56.13
C GLU A 57 -9.16 -2.54 54.76
N TYR A 58 -10.23 -1.72 54.79
CA TYR A 58 -10.97 -1.08 53.69
C TYR A 58 -12.10 -1.90 53.06
N PHE A 59 -13.32 -1.81 53.61
CA PHE A 59 -14.36 -0.92 53.04
C PHE A 59 -15.58 -0.88 53.98
N HIS A 60 -15.95 0.34 54.36
CA HIS A 60 -17.24 0.71 54.93
C HIS A 60 -18.35 0.54 53.86
N GLU A 61 -19.49 -0.06 54.23
CA GLU A 61 -20.90 0.34 53.90
C GLU A 61 -21.90 -0.85 53.96
N MET A 62 -22.69 -0.90 55.07
CA MET A 62 -24.07 -1.45 55.27
C MET A 62 -24.41 -2.98 55.21
N PRO A 63 -25.52 -3.47 55.86
CA PRO A 63 -26.28 -2.98 57.04
C PRO A 63 -26.55 -4.04 58.17
N ASP A 64 -26.94 -3.52 59.35
CA ASP A 64 -27.11 -4.13 60.69
C ASP A 64 -28.28 -5.14 60.88
N THR A 65 -28.19 -6.38 60.39
CA THR A 65 -29.21 -7.42 60.74
C THR A 65 -28.62 -8.78 61.13
N PHE A 66 -27.50 -8.79 61.85
CA PHE A 66 -26.91 -10.04 62.35
C PHE A 66 -26.33 -9.92 63.76
N TYR A 67 -27.03 -9.19 64.63
CA TYR A 67 -26.60 -8.99 66.01
C TYR A 67 -27.75 -9.11 67.00
N HIS A 68 -28.48 -10.23 66.98
CA HIS A 68 -29.27 -10.70 68.13
C HIS A 68 -29.67 -12.16 67.92
N ASP A 69 -28.92 -13.08 68.52
CA ASP A 69 -29.41 -14.31 69.20
C ASP A 69 -28.26 -15.30 69.43
N VAL A 70 -27.25 -14.88 70.20
CA VAL A 70 -26.24 -15.80 70.76
C VAL A 70 -26.22 -15.66 72.28
N THR A 71 -27.39 -15.84 72.90
CA THR A 71 -27.49 -16.14 74.33
C THR A 71 -28.78 -16.91 74.54
N ASN A 72 -28.70 -18.24 74.59
CA ASN A 72 -29.50 -19.15 75.43
C ASN A 72 -29.52 -20.57 74.82
N LEU A 73 -28.54 -21.40 75.20
CA LEU A 73 -28.71 -22.86 75.13
C LEU A 73 -28.22 -23.47 76.44
N HIS A 74 -29.19 -23.87 77.28
CA HIS A 74 -29.02 -24.89 78.31
C HIS A 74 -29.56 -26.23 77.78
N PRO A 75 -29.08 -27.38 78.30
CA PRO A 75 -29.16 -28.65 77.61
C PRO A 75 -30.48 -29.36 77.92
N ALA A 76 -31.22 -29.73 76.88
CA ALA A 76 -32.33 -30.67 76.99
C ALA A 76 -32.15 -31.82 76.01
N SER A 77 -32.04 -33.00 76.60
CA SER A 77 -31.94 -34.32 75.99
C SER A 77 -33.08 -34.65 75.02
N LYS A 78 -32.74 -35.09 73.81
CA LYS A 78 -33.30 -36.29 73.16
C LYS A 78 -32.50 -36.56 71.89
N HIS A 79 -31.73 -37.65 71.90
CA HIS A 79 -31.14 -38.21 70.69
C HIS A 79 -32.26 -38.82 69.85
N GLU A 80 -32.66 -38.13 68.79
CA GLU A 80 -33.29 -38.76 67.63
C GLU A 80 -32.20 -38.84 66.56
N SER A 81 -31.81 -40.06 66.20
CA SER A 81 -30.83 -40.30 65.15
C SER A 81 -31.41 -39.90 63.80
N ILE A 82 -31.10 -38.68 63.35
CA ILE A 82 -31.29 -38.30 61.96
C ILE A 82 -30.24 -39.03 61.13
N SER A 83 -30.68 -40.12 60.47
CA SER A 83 -29.92 -40.77 59.40
C SER A 83 -29.85 -39.81 58.20
N LEU A 84 -28.70 -39.13 58.04
CA LEU A 84 -28.38 -38.40 56.82
C LEU A 84 -27.87 -39.39 55.77
N THR A 85 -28.79 -39.88 54.92
CA THR A 85 -28.43 -40.66 53.74
C THR A 85 -27.81 -39.70 52.72
N ILE A 86 -26.47 -39.71 52.61
CA ILE A 86 -25.76 -39.01 51.54
C ILE A 86 -26.06 -39.75 50.23
N HIS A 87 -26.89 -39.14 49.39
CA HIS A 87 -27.06 -39.58 48.00
C HIS A 87 -25.81 -39.13 47.23
N VAL A 88 -24.85 -40.04 47.06
CA VAL A 88 -23.82 -39.86 46.05
C VAL A 88 -24.52 -40.07 44.70
N CYS A 89 -24.70 -38.99 43.94
CA CYS A 89 -25.19 -39.09 42.56
C CYS A 89 -24.12 -39.86 41.76
N ASN A 90 -24.37 -41.14 41.49
CA ASN A 90 -23.45 -42.02 40.77
C ASN A 90 -23.34 -41.70 39.25
N SER A 91 -24.02 -40.66 38.78
CA SER A 91 -23.94 -40.20 37.41
C SER A 91 -24.15 -38.69 37.38
N ASP A 92 -23.18 -37.99 36.79
CA ASP A 92 -23.31 -36.60 36.37
C ASP A 92 -24.44 -36.47 35.33
N ILE A 93 -25.26 -35.44 35.43
CA ILE A 93 -26.29 -35.15 34.43
C ILE A 93 -25.70 -34.13 33.48
N ASN A 94 -25.59 -34.48 32.20
CA ASN A 94 -25.17 -33.49 31.20
C ASN A 94 -26.31 -32.52 30.90
N GLU A 95 -26.35 -31.36 31.57
CA GLU A 95 -27.42 -30.39 31.35
C GLU A 95 -27.40 -29.81 29.94
N CYS A 96 -26.25 -29.84 29.26
CA CYS A 96 -26.09 -29.33 27.89
C CYS A 96 -26.72 -30.23 26.82
N GLU A 97 -27.15 -31.46 27.15
CA GLU A 97 -27.88 -32.34 26.24
C GLU A 97 -29.37 -32.00 26.12
N SER A 98 -29.91 -31.15 27.02
CA SER A 98 -31.32 -30.78 27.01
C SER A 98 -31.52 -29.27 27.17
N PRO A 99 -32.13 -28.57 26.20
CA PRO A 99 -32.37 -27.12 26.24
C PRO A 99 -33.18 -26.61 27.45
N SER A 100 -33.88 -27.49 28.16
CA SER A 100 -34.63 -27.13 29.38
C SER A 100 -33.81 -27.19 30.67
N LEU A 101 -32.59 -27.75 30.62
CA LEU A 101 -31.74 -27.98 31.80
C LEU A 101 -30.63 -26.94 31.97
N TYR A 102 -30.37 -26.12 30.95
CA TYR A 102 -29.41 -25.01 31.00
C TYR A 102 -30.04 -23.68 30.54
N SER A 103 -29.45 -22.56 30.95
CA SER A 103 -29.86 -21.23 30.52
C SER A 103 -28.63 -20.34 30.33
N CYS A 104 -28.18 -20.22 29.08
CA CYS A 104 -27.09 -19.33 28.69
C CYS A 104 -27.60 -18.08 27.97
N SER A 105 -26.95 -16.93 28.20
CA SER A 105 -27.25 -15.69 27.47
C SER A 105 -27.07 -15.87 25.97
N THR A 106 -27.80 -15.07 25.17
CA THR A 106 -27.74 -15.14 23.70
C THR A 106 -26.29 -15.11 23.20
N GLY A 107 -25.89 -16.17 22.49
CA GLY A 107 -24.54 -16.32 21.94
C GLY A 107 -23.61 -17.26 22.72
N PHE A 108 -23.92 -17.57 23.98
CA PHE A 108 -23.13 -18.47 24.80
C PHE A 108 -23.54 -19.94 24.60
N ASP A 109 -22.55 -20.81 24.55
CA ASP A 109 -22.69 -22.25 24.43
C ASP A 109 -22.61 -22.90 25.83
N CYS A 110 -23.32 -24.00 26.05
CA CYS A 110 -23.31 -24.72 27.32
C CYS A 110 -22.13 -25.70 27.34
N ALA A 111 -21.31 -25.67 28.39
CA ALA A 111 -20.29 -26.67 28.67
C ALA A 111 -20.62 -27.41 29.97
N ASN A 112 -20.69 -28.74 29.89
CA ASN A 112 -21.02 -29.59 31.02
C ASN A 112 -19.87 -29.63 32.03
N THR A 113 -20.19 -29.63 33.31
CA THR A 113 -19.24 -29.79 34.41
C THR A 113 -19.75 -30.84 35.38
N ILE A 114 -18.88 -31.41 36.21
CA ILE A 114 -19.33 -32.43 37.17
C ILE A 114 -20.27 -31.79 38.19
N GLY A 115 -21.56 -32.13 38.12
CA GLY A 115 -22.65 -31.68 38.97
C GLY A 115 -23.30 -30.34 38.58
N SER A 116 -22.99 -29.77 37.41
CA SER A 116 -23.56 -28.50 36.91
C SER A 116 -23.17 -28.27 35.44
N TYR A 117 -23.57 -27.14 34.86
CA TYR A 117 -22.99 -26.60 33.62
C TYR A 117 -22.37 -25.22 33.81
N THR A 118 -21.60 -24.78 32.81
CA THR A 118 -21.09 -23.42 32.65
C THR A 118 -21.40 -22.89 31.25
N CYS A 119 -21.51 -21.58 31.09
CA CYS A 119 -21.76 -20.94 29.79
C CYS A 119 -20.44 -20.40 29.22
N VAL A 120 -19.98 -20.98 28.12
CA VAL A 120 -18.72 -20.67 27.44
C VAL A 120 -18.98 -19.97 26.10
N CYS A 121 -18.03 -19.17 25.64
CA CYS A 121 -18.04 -18.68 24.26
C CYS A 121 -17.21 -19.63 23.40
N GLU A 122 -17.57 -20.90 23.32
CA GLU A 122 -16.79 -21.85 22.52
C GLU A 122 -16.89 -21.50 21.03
N GLY A 123 -15.74 -21.25 20.39
CA GLY A 123 -15.69 -20.80 19.00
C GLY A 123 -16.30 -19.41 18.77
N ARG A 124 -16.42 -18.57 19.82
CA ARG A 124 -16.92 -17.17 19.79
C ARG A 124 -16.08 -16.27 20.69
N ILE A 125 -16.15 -14.95 20.49
CA ILE A 125 -15.44 -13.97 21.35
C ILE A 125 -16.44 -13.06 22.04
N ARG A 126 -16.16 -12.68 23.28
CA ARG A 126 -16.94 -11.66 23.99
C ARG A 126 -16.59 -10.28 23.43
N ASN A 127 -17.58 -9.56 22.90
CA ASN A 127 -17.40 -8.14 22.59
C ASN A 127 -17.35 -7.29 23.88
N SER A 128 -17.16 -5.98 23.74
CA SER A 128 -17.14 -5.02 24.85
C SER A 128 -18.40 -5.03 25.74
N ASP A 129 -19.54 -5.45 25.18
CA ASP A 129 -20.83 -5.56 25.90
C ASP A 129 -21.03 -6.94 26.55
N GLY A 130 -20.05 -7.84 26.45
CA GLY A 130 -20.08 -9.19 27.02
C GLY A 130 -20.84 -10.23 26.19
N ALA A 131 -21.25 -9.92 24.95
CA ALA A 131 -21.93 -10.86 24.05
C ALA A 131 -20.93 -11.73 23.26
N CYS A 132 -21.18 -13.04 23.16
CA CYS A 132 -20.38 -13.92 22.32
C CYS A 132 -20.72 -13.76 20.83
N ILE A 133 -19.80 -13.22 20.04
CA ILE A 133 -19.95 -12.98 18.59
C ILE A 133 -19.22 -14.04 17.75
N LYS A 134 -19.79 -14.35 16.58
CA LYS A 134 -19.19 -15.16 15.51
C LYS A 134 -18.51 -14.25 14.48
N GLY A 135 -17.67 -14.81 13.63
CA GLY A 135 -17.02 -14.07 12.53
C GLY A 135 -15.78 -13.31 12.99
N PHE A 136 -14.87 -14.01 13.66
CA PHE A 136 -13.57 -13.46 14.04
C PHE A 136 -12.45 -14.34 13.51
N LYS A 137 -11.28 -13.75 13.31
CA LYS A 137 -10.06 -14.40 12.89
C LYS A 137 -8.97 -14.08 13.89
N ARG A 138 -8.32 -15.11 14.45
CA ARG A 138 -7.18 -14.95 15.34
C ARG A 138 -5.90 -15.27 14.58
N HIS A 139 -5.04 -14.28 14.46
CA HIS A 139 -3.68 -14.41 13.92
C HIS A 139 -2.71 -14.70 15.06
N ARG A 140 -1.92 -15.77 14.93
CA ARG A 140 -0.79 -16.03 15.83
C ARG A 140 0.44 -15.33 15.29
N VAL A 141 1.09 -14.53 16.13
CA VAL A 141 2.28 -13.76 15.77
C VAL A 141 3.36 -14.05 16.79
N ASN A 142 4.51 -14.49 16.32
CA ASN A 142 5.72 -14.57 17.12
C ASN A 142 6.55 -13.32 16.89
N MET A 143 6.89 -12.61 17.96
CA MET A 143 7.61 -11.34 17.90
C MET A 143 8.79 -11.35 18.87
N ARG A 144 9.97 -10.99 18.38
CA ARG A 144 11.17 -10.83 19.21
C ARG A 144 11.31 -9.38 19.69
N LEU A 145 11.21 -9.21 21.00
CA LEU A 145 11.35 -7.92 21.68
C LEU A 145 12.76 -7.80 22.26
N ASN A 146 13.42 -6.66 22.09
CA ASN A 146 14.79 -6.43 22.60
C ASN A 146 14.80 -6.15 24.11
N GLU A 147 14.25 -7.09 24.87
CA GLU A 147 14.11 -7.07 26.32
C GLU A 147 14.90 -8.23 26.93
N VAL A 148 15.28 -8.08 28.20
CA VAL A 148 15.97 -9.12 28.95
C VAL A 148 14.94 -10.09 29.53
N TYR A 149 15.08 -11.38 29.19
CA TYR A 149 14.20 -12.42 29.71
C TYR A 149 14.53 -12.77 31.17
N THR A 150 13.51 -12.84 32.02
CA THR A 150 13.57 -13.36 33.40
C THR A 150 12.72 -14.63 33.51
N SER A 151 13.01 -15.50 34.49
CA SER A 151 12.19 -16.69 34.72
C SER A 151 10.74 -16.36 35.13
N ALA A 152 10.52 -15.21 35.77
CA ALA A 152 9.18 -14.76 36.14
C ALA A 152 8.34 -14.34 34.92
N LEU A 153 8.95 -13.83 33.84
CA LEU A 153 8.25 -13.65 32.55
C LEU A 153 7.79 -14.98 31.92
N GLY A 154 8.35 -16.12 32.32
CA GLY A 154 7.83 -17.43 31.88
C GLY A 154 6.56 -17.87 32.63
N ASN A 155 6.18 -17.19 33.71
CA ASN A 155 5.04 -17.55 34.56
C ASN A 155 3.92 -16.51 34.41
N LYS A 156 2.80 -16.90 33.79
CA LYS A 156 1.63 -16.03 33.56
C LYS A 156 1.04 -15.40 34.83
N ASN A 157 1.24 -16.03 35.98
CA ASN A 157 0.71 -15.55 37.25
C ASN A 157 1.68 -14.60 37.98
N SER A 158 2.87 -14.36 37.43
CA SER A 158 3.82 -13.43 38.02
C SER A 158 3.40 -12.00 37.74
N GLN A 159 3.74 -11.09 38.66
CA GLN A 159 3.49 -9.66 38.46
C GLN A 159 4.25 -9.12 37.23
N GLU A 160 5.46 -9.64 36.98
CA GLU A 160 6.27 -9.27 35.82
C GLU A 160 5.58 -9.60 34.50
N PHE A 161 4.99 -10.80 34.37
CA PHE A 161 4.23 -11.17 33.17
C PHE A 161 2.99 -10.29 33.01
N ILE A 162 2.22 -10.10 34.08
CA ILE A 162 0.98 -9.30 34.05
C ILE A 162 1.27 -7.85 33.64
N ASP A 163 2.33 -7.25 34.16
CA ASP A 163 2.71 -5.89 33.81
C ASP A 163 3.27 -5.80 32.39
N PHE A 164 3.97 -6.83 31.92
CA PHE A 164 4.40 -6.95 30.53
C PHE A 164 3.21 -7.03 29.57
N GLU A 165 2.23 -7.89 29.88
CA GLU A 165 1.01 -8.06 29.10
C GLU A 165 0.20 -6.76 29.00
N LYS A 166 0.11 -5.98 30.09
CA LYS A 166 -0.52 -4.66 30.07
C LYS A 166 0.18 -3.70 29.10
N LYS A 167 1.51 -3.70 29.06
CA LYS A 167 2.28 -2.85 28.14
C LYS A 167 2.05 -3.25 26.68
N ILE A 168 2.07 -4.55 26.38
CA ILE A 168 1.78 -5.06 25.03
C ILE A 168 0.34 -4.70 24.61
N THR A 169 -0.63 -4.94 25.49
CA THR A 169 -2.04 -4.60 25.25
C THR A 169 -2.22 -3.10 24.98
N ALA A 170 -1.60 -2.24 25.79
CA ALA A 170 -1.65 -0.79 25.61
C ALA A 170 -1.03 -0.35 24.26
N ALA A 171 0.08 -0.96 23.85
CA ALA A 171 0.70 -0.70 22.55
C ALA A 171 -0.24 -1.11 21.39
N MET A 172 -0.85 -2.29 21.46
CA MET A 172 -1.78 -2.78 20.44
C MET A 172 -3.03 -1.91 20.33
N VAL A 173 -3.65 -1.52 21.46
CA VAL A 173 -4.81 -0.62 21.46
C VAL A 173 -4.49 0.71 20.78
N LYS A 174 -3.27 1.23 20.95
CA LYS A 174 -2.84 2.46 20.28
C LYS A 174 -2.69 2.28 18.77
N ILE A 175 -2.14 1.15 18.32
CA ILE A 175 -1.95 0.84 16.89
C ILE A 175 -3.29 0.69 16.20
N TYR A 176 -4.21 -0.04 16.82
CA TYR A 176 -5.51 -0.38 16.27
C TYR A 176 -6.64 0.58 16.68
N ALA A 177 -6.30 1.76 17.21
CA ALA A 177 -7.30 2.71 17.70
C ALA A 177 -8.36 3.11 16.65
N ASN A 178 -7.99 3.07 15.37
CA ASN A 178 -8.86 3.40 14.24
C ASN A 178 -9.30 2.17 13.43
N ASN A 179 -9.03 0.96 13.92
CA ASN A 179 -9.40 -0.28 13.24
C ASN A 179 -10.58 -0.92 13.99
N ASP A 180 -11.80 -0.66 13.53
CA ASP A 180 -13.04 -1.20 14.11
C ASP A 180 -13.13 -2.73 14.05
N ASN A 181 -12.28 -3.38 13.24
CA ASN A 181 -12.22 -4.83 13.18
C ASN A 181 -11.41 -5.44 14.32
N TYR A 182 -10.58 -4.67 15.03
CA TYR A 182 -9.71 -5.20 16.08
C TYR A 182 -10.48 -5.48 17.37
N PHE A 183 -10.38 -6.72 17.88
CA PHE A 183 -11.02 -7.13 19.13
C PHE A 183 -10.07 -7.18 20.32
N GLY A 184 -8.80 -7.47 20.10
CA GLY A 184 -7.85 -7.61 21.20
C GLY A 184 -6.63 -8.45 20.87
N VAL A 185 -5.71 -8.47 21.82
CA VAL A 185 -4.50 -9.26 21.81
C VAL A 185 -4.44 -10.12 23.08
N GLU A 186 -3.95 -11.34 22.95
CA GLU A 186 -3.62 -12.22 24.06
C GLU A 186 -2.12 -12.53 24.02
N VAL A 187 -1.42 -12.39 25.14
CA VAL A 187 -0.03 -12.86 25.26
C VAL A 187 -0.07 -14.35 25.64
N GLU A 188 0.09 -15.21 24.63
CA GLU A 188 -0.01 -16.66 24.80
C GLU A 188 1.16 -17.21 25.60
N ARG A 189 2.39 -16.71 25.35
CA ARG A 189 3.61 -17.15 26.05
C ARG A 189 4.75 -16.16 25.84
N LEU A 190 5.67 -16.09 26.80
CA LEU A 190 6.96 -15.43 26.65
C LEU A 190 8.08 -16.46 26.80
N THR A 191 9.07 -16.47 25.89
CA THR A 191 10.21 -17.39 25.94
C THR A 191 11.55 -16.66 25.84
N ASN A 192 12.64 -17.39 26.12
CA ASN A 192 14.01 -16.88 26.07
C ASN A 192 14.53 -16.70 24.63
N GLY A 193 15.55 -15.83 24.48
CA GLY A 193 16.12 -15.47 23.18
C GLY A 193 15.97 -13.97 22.84
N SER A 194 16.21 -13.10 23.84
CA SER A 194 15.41 -11.88 24.02
C SER A 194 13.95 -12.25 24.35
N VAL A 195 13.10 -11.35 24.82
CA VAL A 195 11.71 -11.75 25.11
C VAL A 195 10.98 -12.04 23.80
N ILE A 196 10.77 -13.33 23.51
CA ILE A 196 9.98 -13.78 22.36
C ILE A 196 8.53 -13.88 22.83
N ALA A 197 7.65 -13.08 22.27
CA ALA A 197 6.23 -13.07 22.61
C ALA A 197 5.42 -13.82 21.54
N ASP A 198 4.73 -14.87 21.97
CA ASP A 198 3.69 -15.54 21.20
C ASP A 198 2.37 -14.78 21.46
N LEU A 199 1.84 -14.12 20.43
CA LEU A 199 0.67 -13.25 20.52
C LEU A 199 -0.49 -13.82 19.71
N GLY A 200 -1.67 -13.86 20.30
CA GLY A 200 -2.94 -14.14 19.62
C GLY A 200 -3.69 -12.84 19.36
N ILE A 201 -3.57 -12.28 18.15
CA ILE A 201 -4.22 -11.01 17.77
C ILE A 201 -5.54 -11.34 17.06
N THR A 202 -6.64 -10.75 17.51
CA THR A 202 -7.97 -11.10 17.03
C THR A 202 -8.65 -9.94 16.31
N PHE A 203 -9.18 -10.22 15.12
CA PHE A 203 -9.95 -9.30 14.29
C PHE A 203 -11.30 -9.90 13.88
N THR A 204 -12.17 -9.13 13.23
CA THR A 204 -13.31 -9.67 12.47
C THR A 204 -12.82 -10.56 11.32
N ASP A 205 -13.64 -11.50 10.87
CA ASP A 205 -13.33 -12.38 9.74
C ASP A 205 -13.24 -11.64 8.39
N THR A 206 -13.79 -10.44 8.31
CA THR A 206 -13.65 -9.52 7.16
C THR A 206 -12.33 -8.76 7.13
N ASP A 207 -11.55 -8.79 8.22
CA ASP A 207 -10.29 -8.05 8.28
C ASP A 207 -9.24 -8.64 7.34
N THR A 208 -8.66 -7.76 6.53
CA THR A 208 -7.62 -8.12 5.54
C THR A 208 -6.32 -7.37 5.77
N THR A 209 -6.26 -6.41 6.69
CA THR A 209 -5.13 -5.48 6.84
C THR A 209 -4.54 -5.45 8.23
N GLY A 210 -5.17 -6.07 9.24
CA GLY A 210 -4.79 -5.94 10.64
C GLY A 210 -3.32 -6.29 10.91
N ILE A 211 -2.77 -7.31 10.25
CA ILE A 211 -1.35 -7.64 10.39
C ILE A 211 -0.42 -6.64 9.70
N SER A 212 -0.87 -6.02 8.61
CA SER A 212 -0.12 -4.94 7.95
C SER A 212 0.07 -3.75 8.88
N ASP A 213 -0.98 -3.33 9.59
CA ASP A 213 -0.91 -2.21 10.54
C ASP A 213 0.14 -2.44 11.65
N LEU A 214 0.20 -3.67 12.19
CA LEU A 214 1.24 -4.06 13.16
C LEU A 214 2.64 -3.95 12.57
N LEU A 215 2.84 -4.49 11.37
CA LEU A 215 4.17 -4.47 10.73
C LEU A 215 4.61 -3.04 10.41
N VAL A 216 3.70 -2.17 9.99
CA VAL A 216 3.98 -0.74 9.79
C VAL A 216 4.36 -0.07 11.11
N ALA A 217 3.59 -0.29 12.18
CA ALA A 217 3.90 0.29 13.49
C ALA A 217 5.25 -0.18 14.05
N VAL A 218 5.57 -1.46 13.92
CA VAL A 218 6.86 -2.03 14.33
C VAL A 218 8.01 -1.42 13.53
N ARG A 219 7.89 -1.32 12.20
CA ARG A 219 8.91 -0.73 11.33
C ARG A 219 9.17 0.75 11.65
N ASN A 220 8.12 1.49 11.99
CA ASN A 220 8.21 2.89 12.38
C ASN A 220 8.61 3.09 13.85
N ASN A 221 9.09 2.02 14.52
CA ASN A 221 9.46 2.02 15.94
C ASN A 221 8.37 2.66 16.84
N SER A 222 7.11 2.39 16.50
CA SER A 222 5.92 2.96 17.12
C SER A 222 5.13 1.94 17.94
N PHE A 223 5.73 0.77 18.21
CA PHE A 223 5.15 -0.30 19.02
C PHE A 223 5.33 -0.03 20.53
N GLY A 224 4.68 1.04 21.02
CA GLY A 224 4.81 1.47 22.41
C GLY A 224 6.25 1.83 22.77
N ASP A 225 6.71 1.39 23.95
CA ASP A 225 8.08 1.59 24.43
C ASP A 225 9.04 0.48 23.99
N PHE A 226 8.55 -0.55 23.29
CA PHE A 226 9.34 -1.71 22.94
C PHE A 226 10.14 -1.47 21.66
N LYS A 227 11.40 -1.89 21.69
CA LYS A 227 12.21 -2.03 20.49
C LYS A 227 12.01 -3.42 19.92
N VAL A 228 11.40 -3.47 18.74
CA VAL A 228 11.08 -4.71 18.05
C VAL A 228 11.92 -4.78 16.79
N ASP A 229 12.52 -5.95 16.53
CA ASP A 229 13.13 -6.21 15.22
C ASP A 229 11.99 -6.50 14.21
N PRO A 230 11.77 -5.63 13.20
CA PRO A 230 10.68 -5.79 12.25
C PRO A 230 10.79 -7.07 11.42
N ASP A 231 11.98 -7.64 11.26
CA ASP A 231 12.18 -8.86 10.47
C ASP A 231 12.08 -10.13 11.33
N ALA A 232 12.01 -9.99 12.65
CA ALA A 232 11.76 -11.09 13.57
C ALA A 232 10.25 -11.32 13.82
N VAL A 233 9.37 -10.47 13.29
CA VAL A 233 7.92 -10.66 13.38
C VAL A 233 7.49 -11.74 12.39
N THR A 234 6.97 -12.86 12.89
CA THR A 234 6.55 -14.00 12.06
C THR A 234 5.10 -14.36 12.35
N VAL A 235 4.31 -14.52 11.28
CA VAL A 235 2.93 -15.02 11.38
C VAL A 235 2.97 -16.54 11.38
N VAL A 236 2.35 -17.13 12.40
CA VAL A 236 2.23 -18.58 12.60
C VAL A 236 0.85 -19.02 12.13
N ILE A 237 0.84 -20.06 11.32
CA ILE A 237 -0.37 -20.65 10.73
C ILE A 237 -0.50 -22.08 11.22
N THR A 238 -1.70 -22.51 11.57
CA THR A 238 -1.99 -23.89 11.95
C THR A 238 -2.01 -24.75 10.69
N GLY A 239 -1.18 -25.79 10.62
CA GLY A 239 -1.11 -26.67 9.46
C GLY A 239 0.19 -27.46 9.38
N ALA A 240 0.39 -28.11 8.22
CA ALA A 240 1.61 -28.84 7.91
C ALA A 240 2.06 -28.53 6.48
N CYS A 241 3.36 -28.58 6.23
CA CYS A 241 3.92 -28.39 4.91
C CYS A 241 3.88 -29.70 4.09
N PRO A 242 3.67 -29.63 2.77
CA PRO A 242 3.38 -28.43 1.98
C PRO A 242 1.95 -27.90 2.23
N SER A 243 1.78 -26.58 2.19
CA SER A 243 0.48 -25.92 2.36
C SER A 243 0.27 -24.87 1.27
N ASP A 244 -0.95 -24.84 0.73
CA ASP A 244 -1.41 -23.85 -0.26
C ASP A 244 -1.85 -22.53 0.41
N GLU A 245 -1.82 -22.45 1.75
CA GLU A 245 -2.19 -21.24 2.51
C GLU A 245 -1.10 -20.16 2.48
N CYS A 246 0.13 -20.53 2.09
CA CYS A 246 1.23 -19.58 1.97
C CYS A 246 1.03 -18.67 0.74
N PRO A 247 1.20 -17.34 0.89
CA PRO A 247 1.04 -16.41 -0.21
C PRO A 247 2.07 -16.66 -1.33
N GLY A 248 1.77 -16.19 -2.54
CA GLY A 248 2.71 -16.25 -3.66
C GLY A 248 4.07 -15.64 -3.29
N ASN A 249 5.15 -16.15 -3.86
CA ASN A 249 6.53 -15.76 -3.56
C ASN A 249 6.99 -16.02 -2.10
N SER A 250 6.37 -16.98 -1.43
CA SER A 250 6.82 -17.51 -0.13
C SER A 250 7.10 -19.01 -0.18
N THR A 251 7.72 -19.52 0.88
CA THR A 251 7.97 -20.96 1.07
C THR A 251 7.32 -21.44 2.35
N CYS A 252 6.69 -22.62 2.32
CA CYS A 252 6.16 -23.23 3.53
C CYS A 252 7.32 -23.78 4.38
N LYS A 253 7.40 -23.32 5.63
CA LYS A 253 8.36 -23.79 6.63
C LYS A 253 7.63 -24.42 7.82
N GLN A 254 7.89 -25.69 8.08
CA GLN A 254 7.35 -26.38 9.25
C GLN A 254 7.98 -25.81 10.54
N LEU A 255 7.16 -25.45 11.52
CA LEU A 255 7.60 -24.98 12.84
C LEU A 255 7.45 -26.08 13.91
N THR A 256 6.25 -26.64 14.05
CA THR A 256 5.93 -27.80 14.91
C THR A 256 5.23 -28.88 14.09
N SER A 257 4.70 -29.95 14.68
CA SER A 257 3.90 -30.95 13.94
C SER A 257 2.60 -30.39 13.34
N ASP A 258 2.11 -29.27 13.86
CA ASP A 258 0.78 -28.69 13.59
C ASP A 258 0.83 -27.19 13.29
N THR A 259 2.03 -26.60 13.17
CA THR A 259 2.18 -25.19 12.80
C THR A 259 3.27 -24.98 11.74
N ILE A 260 3.02 -24.00 10.89
CA ILE A 260 3.90 -23.57 9.79
C ILE A 260 4.11 -22.06 9.84
N SER A 261 5.12 -21.58 9.12
CA SER A 261 5.27 -20.19 8.72
C SER A 261 5.54 -20.10 7.22
N CYS A 262 5.26 -18.91 6.66
CA CYS A 262 5.43 -18.66 5.23
C CYS A 262 6.46 -17.54 5.00
N PRO A 263 7.77 -17.78 5.27
CA PRO A 263 8.81 -16.80 4.94
C PRO A 263 8.81 -16.49 3.44
N CYS A 264 8.85 -15.19 3.12
CA CYS A 264 8.99 -14.71 1.76
C CYS A 264 10.35 -15.10 1.17
N ASN A 265 10.38 -15.29 -0.15
CA ASN A 265 11.61 -15.51 -0.91
C ASN A 265 12.55 -14.29 -0.78
N LYS A 266 13.86 -14.48 -1.03
CA LYS A 266 14.93 -13.48 -0.77
C LYS A 266 14.69 -12.07 -1.36
N ARG A 267 13.94 -11.95 -2.46
CA ARG A 267 13.60 -10.67 -3.12
C ARG A 267 12.32 -10.01 -2.62
N TYR A 268 11.62 -10.67 -1.70
CA TYR A 268 10.31 -10.26 -1.24
C TYR A 268 10.29 -10.06 0.27
N TYR A 269 9.39 -9.21 0.75
CA TYR A 269 9.06 -9.09 2.16
C TYR A 269 7.57 -9.28 2.38
N TYR A 270 7.23 -9.74 3.57
CA TYR A 270 5.84 -9.89 3.97
C TYR A 270 5.30 -8.52 4.39
N ASP A 271 4.25 -8.05 3.72
CA ASP A 271 3.60 -6.77 4.06
C ASP A 271 2.53 -6.93 5.15
N GLY A 272 2.16 -8.16 5.49
CA GLY A 272 1.08 -8.48 6.42
C GLY A 272 -0.02 -9.33 5.77
N VAL A 273 -0.04 -9.36 4.44
CA VAL A 273 -1.05 -10.04 3.61
C VAL A 273 -0.37 -10.95 2.57
N THR A 274 0.61 -10.42 1.85
CA THR A 274 1.31 -11.09 0.76
C THR A 274 2.81 -10.78 0.77
N CYS A 275 3.57 -11.47 -0.08
CA CYS A 275 4.98 -11.17 -0.30
C CYS A 275 5.12 -10.15 -1.44
N ILE A 276 5.57 -8.94 -1.09
CA ILE A 276 5.83 -7.84 -2.02
C ILE A 276 7.32 -7.79 -2.34
N GLU A 277 7.66 -7.55 -3.61
CA GLU A 277 9.06 -7.43 -4.04
C GLU A 277 9.68 -6.16 -3.47
N PHE A 278 10.94 -6.23 -3.03
CA PHE A 278 11.68 -5.04 -2.64
C PHE A 278 11.96 -4.15 -3.86
N ILE A 279 11.93 -2.84 -3.67
CA ILE A 279 12.52 -1.91 -4.63
C ILE A 279 14.04 -2.00 -4.44
N VAL A 280 14.75 -2.44 -5.47
CA VAL A 280 16.21 -2.63 -5.43
C VAL A 280 16.87 -1.61 -6.33
N ILE A 281 17.74 -0.77 -5.76
CA ILE A 281 18.59 0.16 -6.52
C ILE A 281 20.03 -0.34 -6.45
N VAL A 282 20.62 -0.59 -7.61
CA VAL A 282 22.01 -1.05 -7.70
C VAL A 282 22.91 0.17 -7.90
N VAL A 283 23.97 0.26 -7.11
CA VAL A 283 24.91 1.38 -7.13
C VAL A 283 26.33 0.84 -7.29
N GLU A 284 27.08 1.48 -8.17
CA GLU A 284 28.50 1.29 -8.38
C GLU A 284 29.26 2.43 -7.69
N LEU A 285 30.17 2.08 -6.79
CA LEU A 285 30.97 3.01 -6.01
C LEU A 285 32.46 2.71 -6.20
N SER A 286 33.23 3.66 -6.72
CA SER A 286 34.69 3.51 -6.84
C SER A 286 35.41 4.22 -5.71
N LEU A 287 36.20 3.47 -4.94
CA LEU A 287 37.01 3.97 -3.82
C LEU A 287 38.46 4.15 -4.26
N GLU A 288 39.20 5.16 -3.78
CA GLU A 288 40.62 5.34 -4.13
C GLU A 288 41.56 4.22 -3.61
N ASN A 289 41.02 3.24 -2.88
CA ASN A 289 41.76 2.12 -2.31
C ASN A 289 42.37 1.21 -3.39
N THR A 290 43.49 0.58 -3.04
CA THR A 290 44.13 -0.44 -3.88
C THR A 290 43.35 -1.74 -3.82
N PHE A 291 42.91 -2.24 -4.97
CA PHE A 291 42.28 -3.55 -5.08
C PHE A 291 43.31 -4.66 -4.88
N THR A 292 42.97 -5.68 -4.10
CA THR A 292 43.78 -6.89 -3.92
C THR A 292 43.03 -8.12 -4.42
N GLU A 293 43.75 -9.15 -4.85
CA GLU A 293 43.13 -10.39 -5.36
C GLU A 293 42.30 -11.12 -4.28
N GLU A 294 42.59 -10.90 -3.00
CA GLU A 294 41.82 -11.44 -1.87
C GLU A 294 40.38 -10.91 -1.84
N LEU A 295 40.11 -9.73 -2.42
CA LEU A 295 38.77 -9.16 -2.53
C LEU A 295 37.90 -9.88 -3.58
N LYS A 296 38.44 -10.84 -4.34
CA LYS A 296 37.64 -11.76 -5.16
C LYS A 296 37.06 -12.92 -4.37
N ASN A 297 37.61 -13.21 -3.18
CA ASN A 297 37.20 -14.32 -2.34
C ASN A 297 36.35 -13.79 -1.17
N THR A 298 35.05 -14.05 -1.20
CA THR A 298 34.09 -13.63 -0.16
C THR A 298 34.38 -14.21 1.23
N SER A 299 35.19 -15.27 1.30
CA SER A 299 35.62 -15.88 2.56
C SER A 299 36.95 -15.32 3.09
N SER A 300 37.62 -14.42 2.37
CA SER A 300 38.88 -13.84 2.84
C SER A 300 38.64 -12.84 3.98
N PRO A 301 39.56 -12.75 4.96
CA PRO A 301 39.45 -11.75 6.02
C PRO A 301 39.39 -10.32 5.47
N VAL A 302 40.15 -10.03 4.41
CA VAL A 302 40.19 -8.72 3.76
C VAL A 302 38.86 -8.36 3.13
N TYR A 303 38.20 -9.31 2.44
CA TYR A 303 36.84 -9.10 1.91
C TYR A 303 35.85 -8.82 3.02
N GLN A 304 35.82 -9.67 4.05
CA GLN A 304 34.82 -9.57 5.13
C GLN A 304 34.98 -8.30 5.97
N GLU A 305 36.23 -7.84 6.16
CA GLU A 305 36.50 -6.58 6.84
C GLU A 305 36.02 -5.38 6.02
N LEU A 306 36.35 -5.34 4.72
CA LEU A 306 35.93 -4.26 3.85
C LEU A 306 34.40 -4.25 3.67
N GLU A 307 33.79 -5.40 3.46
CA GLU A 307 32.33 -5.57 3.38
C GLU A 307 31.65 -5.03 4.65
N ARG A 308 32.13 -5.41 5.83
CA ARG A 308 31.57 -4.92 7.10
C ARG A 308 31.67 -3.41 7.23
N ASN A 309 32.84 -2.84 6.93
CA ASN A 309 33.08 -1.41 7.08
C ASN A 309 32.24 -0.60 6.08
N VAL A 310 32.26 -0.97 4.81
CA VAL A 310 31.48 -0.29 3.75
C VAL A 310 29.98 -0.43 4.00
N THR A 311 29.51 -1.63 4.41
CA THR A 311 28.10 -1.84 4.74
C THR A 311 27.66 -0.99 5.93
N ALA A 312 28.49 -0.87 6.97
CA ALA A 312 28.17 -0.06 8.14
C ALA A 312 28.04 1.44 7.78
N GLU A 313 28.99 1.97 7.01
CA GLU A 313 28.95 3.37 6.56
C GLU A 313 27.75 3.65 5.65
N LEU A 314 27.47 2.78 4.68
CA LEU A 314 26.31 2.94 3.80
C LEU A 314 25.00 2.80 4.57
N THR A 315 24.91 1.86 5.50
CA THR A 315 23.72 1.69 6.34
C THR A 315 23.46 2.95 7.17
N GLU A 316 24.49 3.55 7.75
CA GLU A 316 24.37 4.81 8.51
C GLU A 316 23.90 5.98 7.62
N ILE A 317 24.33 6.02 6.36
CA ILE A 317 23.91 7.04 5.39
C ILE A 317 22.44 6.91 5.00
N PHE A 318 21.97 5.68 4.77
CA PHE A 318 20.65 5.40 4.21
C PHE A 318 19.56 5.03 5.24
N LYS A 319 19.91 4.72 6.50
CA LYS A 319 18.95 4.28 7.53
C LYS A 319 17.76 5.22 7.75
N ASP A 320 17.97 6.52 7.57
CA ASP A 320 16.95 7.55 7.80
C ASP A 320 16.12 7.84 6.52
N THR A 321 16.42 7.15 5.42
CA THR A 321 15.62 7.29 4.19
C THR A 321 14.33 6.47 4.29
N PRO A 322 13.18 6.99 3.81
CA PRO A 322 11.89 6.34 4.02
C PRO A 322 11.84 4.92 3.45
N ASN A 323 11.40 3.98 4.29
CA ASN A 323 11.25 2.56 3.96
C ASN A 323 12.55 1.83 3.60
N PHE A 324 13.71 2.36 4.01
CA PHE A 324 14.98 1.66 3.89
C PHE A 324 14.96 0.30 4.62
N LYS A 325 15.44 -0.75 3.95
CA LYS A 325 15.54 -2.10 4.51
C LYS A 325 16.96 -2.47 4.87
N GLU A 326 17.85 -2.51 3.88
CA GLU A 326 19.22 -2.96 4.06
C GLU A 326 20.12 -2.56 2.87
N ILE A 327 21.43 -2.59 3.12
CA ILE A 327 22.47 -2.58 2.10
C ILE A 327 22.98 -4.01 1.91
N VAL A 328 23.17 -4.43 0.67
CA VAL A 328 23.79 -5.72 0.34
C VAL A 328 24.96 -5.49 -0.61
N ILE A 329 26.17 -5.82 -0.15
CA ILE A 329 27.35 -5.79 -1.02
C ILE A 329 27.28 -6.99 -1.98
N LEU A 330 27.32 -6.71 -3.28
CA LEU A 330 27.34 -7.75 -4.32
C LEU A 330 28.75 -8.28 -4.55
N GLY A 331 29.76 -7.41 -4.39
CA GLY A 331 31.15 -7.79 -4.45
C GLY A 331 32.08 -6.60 -4.67
N PHE A 332 33.37 -6.90 -4.83
CA PHE A 332 34.42 -5.94 -5.13
C PHE A 332 35.14 -6.30 -6.42
N ARG A 333 35.47 -5.30 -7.24
CA ARG A 333 36.24 -5.48 -8.48
C ARG A 333 37.34 -4.45 -8.65
N ASN A 334 38.22 -4.73 -9.61
CA ASN A 334 39.37 -3.90 -9.93
C ASN A 334 38.97 -2.54 -10.53
N GLY A 335 39.77 -1.51 -10.22
CA GLY A 335 39.56 -0.16 -10.76
C GLY A 335 39.43 0.93 -9.69
N SER A 336 40.37 0.99 -8.74
CA SER A 336 40.22 1.75 -7.48
C SER A 336 39.01 1.18 -6.73
N THR A 337 39.26 0.06 -6.02
CA THR A 337 38.28 -0.91 -5.47
C THR A 337 36.83 -0.51 -5.69
N ILE A 338 36.24 -1.03 -6.77
CA ILE A 338 34.86 -0.76 -7.12
C ILE A 338 33.97 -1.68 -6.30
N VAL A 339 32.99 -1.11 -5.63
CA VAL A 339 31.97 -1.77 -4.82
C VAL A 339 30.67 -1.73 -5.59
N ASP A 340 30.15 -2.90 -5.93
CA ASP A 340 28.78 -3.03 -6.45
C ASP A 340 27.88 -3.41 -5.27
N PHE A 341 26.81 -2.66 -5.04
CA PHE A 341 25.89 -2.93 -3.93
C PHE A 341 24.43 -2.64 -4.28
N GLU A 342 23.54 -3.39 -3.64
CA GLU A 342 22.09 -3.15 -3.66
C GLU A 342 21.68 -2.33 -2.44
N ILE A 343 20.79 -1.38 -2.68
CA ILE A 343 20.00 -0.72 -1.65
C ILE A 343 18.57 -1.25 -1.79
N LYS A 344 18.07 -1.90 -0.74
CA LYS A 344 16.70 -2.41 -0.73
C LYS A 344 15.78 -1.46 0.03
N TYR A 345 14.66 -1.17 -0.59
CA TYR A 345 13.55 -0.42 -0.02
C TYR A 345 12.30 -1.28 -0.01
N ARG A 346 11.49 -1.15 1.04
CA ARG A 346 10.10 -1.61 1.00
C ARG A 346 9.31 -0.68 0.07
N ASP A 347 8.30 -1.24 -0.59
CA ASP A 347 7.44 -0.48 -1.50
C ASP A 347 6.67 0.61 -0.75
N ASP A 348 6.56 1.78 -1.36
CA ASP A 348 6.03 2.99 -0.75
C ASP A 348 5.34 3.87 -1.81
N PRO A 349 4.05 4.20 -1.64
CA PRO A 349 3.37 5.08 -2.56
C PRO A 349 3.91 6.51 -2.47
N GLY A 350 4.34 7.05 -3.62
CA GLY A 350 4.55 8.49 -3.80
C GLY A 350 6.01 8.97 -3.80
N GLU A 351 6.99 8.08 -3.63
CA GLU A 351 8.40 8.43 -3.76
C GLU A 351 9.13 7.58 -4.81
N ASN A 352 9.82 8.24 -5.74
CA ASN A 352 10.74 7.56 -6.64
C ASN A 352 12.07 7.28 -5.91
N LYS A 353 12.29 6.03 -5.49
CA LYS A 353 13.49 5.65 -4.72
C LYS A 353 14.81 5.86 -5.49
N LYS A 354 14.79 5.89 -6.83
CA LYS A 354 15.97 6.30 -7.63
C LYS A 354 16.38 7.73 -7.31
N THR A 355 15.41 8.64 -7.19
CA THR A 355 15.63 10.05 -6.82
C THR A 355 16.13 10.17 -5.39
N VAL A 356 15.51 9.45 -4.45
CA VAL A 356 15.92 9.45 -3.03
C VAL A 356 17.37 9.00 -2.88
N VAL A 357 17.74 7.90 -3.56
CA VAL A 357 19.12 7.41 -3.56
C VAL A 357 20.07 8.44 -4.17
N ALA A 358 19.71 9.01 -5.32
CA ALA A 358 20.56 9.98 -6.00
C ALA A 358 20.82 11.25 -5.19
N GLU A 359 19.79 11.81 -4.55
CA GLU A 359 19.93 12.96 -3.65
C GLU A 359 20.77 12.62 -2.41
N THR A 360 20.53 11.44 -1.81
CA THR A 360 21.28 10.98 -0.64
C THR A 360 22.76 10.80 -0.98
N VAL A 361 23.08 10.17 -2.11
CA VAL A 361 24.44 10.03 -2.63
C VAL A 361 25.07 11.42 -2.84
N LYS A 362 24.35 12.34 -3.47
CA LYS A 362 24.85 13.69 -3.74
C LYS A 362 25.22 14.44 -2.45
N GLU A 363 24.31 14.47 -1.49
CA GLU A 363 24.50 15.28 -0.27
C GLU A 363 25.39 14.60 0.77
N LYS A 364 25.34 13.27 0.92
CA LYS A 364 26.06 12.56 1.98
C LYS A 364 27.39 11.92 1.52
N ILE A 365 27.57 11.66 0.23
CA ILE A 365 28.76 10.97 -0.31
C ILE A 365 29.57 11.89 -1.23
N ILE A 366 28.96 12.49 -2.25
CA ILE A 366 29.68 13.31 -3.23
C ILE A 366 30.20 14.60 -2.59
N LYS A 367 29.34 15.30 -1.83
CA LYS A 367 29.68 16.56 -1.18
C LYS A 367 30.77 16.42 -0.10
N THR A 368 30.80 15.28 0.59
CA THR A 368 31.83 14.95 1.59
C THR A 368 33.12 14.45 0.93
N GLY A 369 33.02 13.88 -0.26
CA GLY A 369 34.13 13.27 -1.00
C GLY A 369 34.64 11.96 -0.40
N ASN A 370 33.96 11.43 0.62
CA ASN A 370 34.37 10.25 1.37
C ASN A 370 33.17 9.41 1.80
N LEU A 371 33.36 8.09 1.88
CA LEU A 371 32.48 7.16 2.56
C LEU A 371 33.17 6.73 3.85
N GLY A 372 32.80 7.33 4.98
CA GLY A 372 33.56 7.18 6.23
C GLY A 372 35.03 7.58 6.03
N ASN A 373 35.94 6.63 6.24
CA ASN A 373 37.38 6.81 6.02
C ASN A 373 37.85 6.49 4.60
N PHE A 374 36.94 6.08 3.70
CA PHE A 374 37.28 5.71 2.34
C PHE A 374 37.12 6.91 1.41
N LYS A 375 38.20 7.30 0.74
CA LYS A 375 38.17 8.38 -0.23
C LYS A 375 37.48 7.95 -1.51
N LEU A 376 36.60 8.80 -2.01
CA LEU A 376 35.76 8.52 -3.16
C LEU A 376 36.43 8.92 -4.47
N LYS A 377 36.28 8.09 -5.50
CA LYS A 377 36.65 8.42 -6.88
C LYS A 377 35.43 8.75 -7.74
N SER A 378 34.40 7.90 -7.73
CA SER A 378 33.16 8.11 -8.49
C SER A 378 32.01 7.27 -7.94
N VAL A 379 30.78 7.67 -8.25
CA VAL A 379 29.54 6.92 -7.99
C VAL A 379 28.71 6.90 -9.26
N GLN A 380 28.09 5.76 -9.58
CA GLN A 380 27.10 5.61 -10.65
C GLN A 380 25.93 4.76 -10.13
N ILE A 381 24.72 5.05 -10.59
CA ILE A 381 23.53 4.26 -10.26
C ILE A 381 23.18 3.41 -11.49
N GLN A 382 23.15 2.10 -11.31
CA GLN A 382 22.79 1.15 -12.35
C GLN A 382 21.26 1.04 -12.42
N GLY A 383 20.69 1.61 -13.48
CA GLY A 383 19.26 1.56 -13.75
C GLY A 383 18.82 2.60 -14.77
N THR A 384 17.56 2.51 -15.18
CA THR A 384 16.99 3.49 -16.11
C THR A 384 16.79 4.86 -15.43
N PRO A 385 16.89 5.98 -16.17
CA PRO A 385 16.85 7.32 -15.57
C PRO A 385 15.53 7.60 -14.83
N PRO A 386 15.54 8.41 -13.76
CA PRO A 386 14.32 8.91 -13.15
C PRO A 386 13.55 9.84 -14.09
N GLU A 387 12.32 10.19 -13.70
CA GLU A 387 11.49 11.09 -14.49
C GLU A 387 12.12 12.50 -14.62
N PRO A 388 11.99 13.15 -15.80
CA PRO A 388 12.34 14.56 -15.94
C PRO A 388 11.52 15.44 -14.99
N THR A 389 11.99 16.66 -14.70
CA THR A 389 11.27 17.59 -13.83
C THR A 389 10.74 18.78 -14.60
N ASN A 390 9.77 19.51 -14.04
CA ASN A 390 9.24 20.76 -14.62
C ASN A 390 8.83 20.64 -16.11
N PHE A 391 8.14 19.55 -16.47
CA PHE A 391 7.65 19.35 -17.83
C PHE A 391 6.45 20.26 -18.10
N THR A 392 6.66 21.26 -18.95
CA THR A 392 5.69 22.33 -19.22
C THR A 392 5.48 22.52 -20.72
N HIS A 393 4.39 23.18 -21.05
CA HIS A 393 4.06 23.59 -22.40
C HIS A 393 3.77 25.09 -22.43
N THR A 394 4.03 25.74 -23.56
CA THR A 394 3.79 27.18 -23.71
C THR A 394 2.97 27.50 -24.97
N ASP A 395 3.61 27.65 -26.12
CA ASP A 395 3.00 28.14 -27.36
C ASP A 395 2.10 27.10 -28.04
N VAL A 396 0.92 26.90 -27.45
CA VAL A 396 -0.13 26.02 -27.99
C VAL A 396 -0.87 26.76 -29.08
N THR A 397 -0.80 26.23 -30.30
CA THR A 397 -1.56 26.68 -31.47
C THR A 397 -2.51 25.56 -31.93
N GLN A 398 -3.08 25.69 -33.14
CA GLN A 398 -3.92 24.65 -33.74
C GLN A 398 -3.10 23.43 -34.15
N THR A 399 -1.85 23.61 -34.56
CA THR A 399 -1.04 22.56 -35.18
C THR A 399 0.32 22.38 -34.50
N ARG A 400 0.56 23.08 -33.39
CA ARG A 400 1.86 23.12 -32.72
C ARG A 400 1.74 23.24 -31.20
N ILE A 401 2.61 22.53 -30.49
CA ILE A 401 2.82 22.66 -29.03
C ILE A 401 4.32 22.71 -28.75
N ASP A 402 4.74 23.74 -28.02
CA ASP A 402 6.11 23.87 -27.52
C ASP A 402 6.23 23.24 -26.14
N LEU A 403 7.22 22.37 -26.00
CA LEU A 403 7.46 21.58 -24.80
C LEU A 403 8.85 21.86 -24.25
N SER A 404 8.96 21.93 -22.93
CA SER A 404 10.25 22.02 -22.23
C SER A 404 10.22 21.27 -20.91
N TRP A 405 11.38 20.77 -20.49
CA TRP A 405 11.57 20.07 -19.22
C TRP A 405 12.94 20.38 -18.65
N ASN A 406 13.16 19.98 -17.40
CA ASN A 406 14.46 19.98 -16.75
C ASN A 406 14.97 18.53 -16.65
N LYS A 407 16.28 18.38 -16.50
CA LYS A 407 16.89 17.06 -16.25
C LYS A 407 16.32 16.43 -14.97
N PRO A 408 16.29 15.09 -14.87
CA PRO A 408 15.96 14.40 -13.63
C PRO A 408 16.86 14.84 -12.48
N ILE A 409 16.33 14.78 -11.26
CA ILE A 409 17.14 14.97 -10.06
C ILE A 409 18.19 13.85 -10.00
N GLY A 410 19.44 14.22 -9.77
CA GLY A 410 20.55 13.26 -9.72
C GLY A 410 20.94 12.64 -11.07
N HIS A 411 20.55 13.25 -12.19
CA HIS A 411 20.88 12.79 -13.54
C HIS A 411 22.37 12.49 -13.78
N GLU A 412 23.28 13.14 -13.04
CA GLU A 412 24.72 12.91 -13.10
C GLU A 412 25.15 11.46 -12.77
N PHE A 413 24.28 10.68 -12.12
CA PHE A 413 24.56 9.30 -11.75
C PHE A 413 23.98 8.25 -12.72
N PHE A 414 23.17 8.65 -13.71
CA PHE A 414 22.43 7.73 -14.60
C PHE A 414 22.92 7.72 -16.06
N VAL A 415 23.93 8.53 -16.41
CA VAL A 415 24.49 8.64 -17.78
C VAL A 415 23.40 8.72 -18.86
N ILE A 416 22.60 9.78 -18.84
CA ILE A 416 21.46 9.92 -19.77
C ILE A 416 21.95 10.16 -21.20
N ASN A 417 21.58 9.27 -22.13
CA ASN A 417 21.92 9.35 -23.56
C ASN A 417 21.03 10.36 -24.30
N GLY A 418 19.77 10.51 -23.88
CA GLY A 418 18.84 11.48 -24.44
C GLY A 418 17.44 11.39 -23.84
N TYR A 419 16.47 12.03 -24.49
CA TYR A 419 15.06 12.02 -24.10
C TYR A 419 14.17 11.50 -25.24
N ILE A 420 13.05 10.88 -24.88
CA ILE A 420 12.01 10.46 -25.81
C ILE A 420 10.73 11.20 -25.45
N VAL A 421 10.26 12.03 -26.37
CA VAL A 421 8.97 12.72 -26.27
C VAL A 421 7.96 11.96 -27.11
N SER A 422 6.83 11.61 -26.52
CA SER A 422 5.79 10.81 -27.16
C SER A 422 4.44 11.48 -27.02
N HIS A 423 3.60 11.45 -28.05
CA HIS A 423 2.25 12.01 -27.99
C HIS A 423 1.23 11.15 -28.72
N LYS A 424 -0.03 11.24 -28.31
CA LYS A 424 -1.17 10.64 -29.00
C LYS A 424 -2.46 11.40 -28.72
N THR A 425 -3.42 11.27 -29.61
CA THR A 425 -4.80 11.72 -29.35
C THR A 425 -5.58 10.64 -28.60
N THR A 426 -6.72 11.00 -28.02
CA THR A 426 -7.72 9.98 -27.59
C THR A 426 -8.75 9.90 -28.72
N PRO A 427 -8.89 8.76 -29.44
CA PRO A 427 -8.79 7.38 -28.95
C PRO A 427 -7.55 6.59 -29.40
N GLU A 428 -6.52 7.23 -29.97
CA GLU A 428 -5.33 6.51 -30.45
C GLU A 428 -4.69 5.67 -29.32
N THR A 429 -4.33 4.44 -29.65
CA THR A 429 -3.65 3.54 -28.70
C THR A 429 -2.13 3.70 -28.77
N GLN A 430 -1.58 3.92 -29.96
CA GLN A 430 -0.15 4.08 -30.20
C GLN A 430 0.31 5.52 -30.04
N PHE A 431 1.51 5.69 -29.48
CA PHE A 431 2.17 6.98 -29.39
C PHE A 431 3.07 7.24 -30.60
N LYS A 432 3.06 8.46 -31.10
CA LYS A 432 4.08 9.00 -32.01
C LYS A 432 5.26 9.49 -31.16
N THR A 433 6.48 9.14 -31.54
CA THR A 433 7.69 9.36 -30.71
C THR A 433 8.74 10.19 -31.44
N GLN A 434 9.47 11.02 -30.69
CA GLN A 434 10.62 11.79 -31.16
C GLN A 434 11.78 11.63 -30.18
N LYS A 435 12.97 11.31 -30.70
CA LYS A 435 14.20 11.21 -29.90
C LYS A 435 14.93 12.56 -29.90
N ILE A 436 15.39 12.95 -28.72
CA ILE A 436 16.05 14.23 -28.42
C ILE A 436 17.40 13.92 -27.79
N THR A 437 18.41 14.72 -28.10
CA THR A 437 19.75 14.54 -27.53
C THR A 437 19.79 14.94 -26.06
N SER A 438 20.74 14.43 -25.26
CA SER A 438 20.79 14.73 -23.81
C SER A 438 21.09 16.18 -23.45
N GLY A 439 21.62 16.96 -24.39
CA GLY A 439 21.87 18.40 -24.25
C GLY A 439 20.64 19.27 -24.53
N GLU A 440 19.63 18.73 -25.21
CA GLU A 440 18.40 19.44 -25.57
C GLU A 440 17.29 19.12 -24.56
N LEU A 441 16.64 20.17 -24.05
CA LEU A 441 15.63 20.09 -22.99
C LEU A 441 14.29 20.72 -23.42
N ASN A 442 14.09 20.80 -24.73
CA ASN A 442 12.86 21.31 -25.33
C ASN A 442 12.62 20.62 -26.67
N VAL A 443 11.37 20.59 -27.10
CA VAL A 443 10.97 20.12 -28.43
C VAL A 443 9.71 20.83 -28.88
N VAL A 444 9.55 20.96 -30.20
CA VAL A 444 8.33 21.45 -30.83
C VAL A 444 7.60 20.26 -31.45
N LEU A 445 6.37 19.99 -30.99
CA LEU A 445 5.47 19.09 -31.70
C LEU A 445 4.75 19.88 -32.80
N SER A 446 4.85 19.45 -34.04
CA SER A 446 4.19 20.05 -35.20
C SER A 446 3.13 19.11 -35.82
N ASP A 447 2.42 19.61 -36.82
CA ASP A 447 1.45 18.84 -37.62
C ASP A 447 0.33 18.20 -36.78
N LEU A 448 -0.06 18.89 -35.70
CA LEU A 448 -1.15 18.49 -34.82
C LEU A 448 -2.51 18.88 -35.40
N GLN A 449 -3.56 18.22 -34.92
CA GLN A 449 -4.95 18.57 -35.23
C GLN A 449 -5.43 19.66 -34.26
N GLY A 450 -6.16 20.66 -34.76
CA GLY A 450 -6.77 21.71 -33.94
C GLY A 450 -7.96 21.19 -33.14
N ASP A 451 -8.29 21.85 -32.04
CA ASP A 451 -9.35 21.43 -31.10
C ASP A 451 -9.26 19.94 -30.73
N THR A 452 -8.05 19.49 -30.41
CA THR A 452 -7.77 18.06 -30.18
C THR A 452 -7.02 17.87 -28.88
N PHE A 453 -7.50 16.92 -28.07
CA PHE A 453 -6.90 16.54 -26.80
C PHE A 453 -5.73 15.57 -27.00
N TYR A 454 -4.55 15.97 -26.54
CA TYR A 454 -3.32 15.21 -26.62
C TYR A 454 -2.85 14.75 -25.24
N VAL A 455 -2.45 13.49 -25.19
CA VAL A 455 -1.66 12.92 -24.11
C VAL A 455 -0.21 12.95 -24.53
N ILE A 456 0.65 13.61 -23.75
CA ILE A 456 2.06 13.79 -24.07
C ILE A 456 2.90 13.25 -22.91
N THR A 457 3.95 12.50 -23.22
CA THR A 457 4.89 11.98 -22.22
C THR A 457 6.34 12.29 -22.60
N VAL A 458 7.18 12.55 -21.61
CA VAL A 458 8.64 12.64 -21.77
C VAL A 458 9.35 11.73 -20.77
N HIS A 459 10.43 11.09 -21.20
CA HIS A 459 11.33 10.31 -20.34
C HIS A 459 12.76 10.33 -20.87
N GLY A 460 13.73 10.15 -19.98
CA GLY A 460 15.12 9.91 -20.36
C GLY A 460 15.35 8.47 -20.79
N TYR A 461 16.43 8.21 -21.52
CA TYR A 461 16.91 6.84 -21.79
C TYR A 461 18.43 6.76 -21.65
N ASN A 462 18.92 5.59 -21.30
CA ASN A 462 20.35 5.24 -21.23
C ASN A 462 20.55 3.81 -21.74
N ASP A 463 21.72 3.23 -21.48
CA ASP A 463 22.06 1.87 -21.92
C ASP A 463 21.26 0.78 -21.18
N GLU A 464 20.69 1.10 -20.01
CA GLU A 464 19.79 0.22 -19.25
C GLU A 464 18.34 0.23 -19.81
N GLY A 465 18.01 1.23 -20.64
CA GLY A 465 16.72 1.33 -21.34
C GLY A 465 15.97 2.64 -21.07
N ASP A 466 14.64 2.55 -21.21
CA ASP A 466 13.73 3.69 -21.08
C ASP A 466 13.42 3.99 -19.60
N GLY A 467 13.59 5.26 -19.21
CA GLY A 467 13.35 5.76 -17.86
C GLY A 467 11.88 6.00 -17.53
N ASP A 468 11.67 6.55 -16.34
CA ASP A 468 10.33 6.81 -15.81
C ASP A 468 9.65 7.95 -16.60
N LYS A 469 8.37 7.77 -16.94
CA LYS A 469 7.61 8.67 -17.84
C LYS A 469 6.86 9.74 -17.07
N LEU A 470 7.14 11.00 -17.40
CA LEU A 470 6.33 12.13 -16.95
C LEU A 470 5.27 12.49 -18.01
N ARG A 471 4.01 12.59 -17.59
CA ARG A 471 2.84 12.82 -18.46
C ARG A 471 2.24 14.21 -18.24
N ILE A 472 1.85 14.84 -19.34
CA ILE A 472 0.95 16.01 -19.34
C ILE A 472 -0.18 15.79 -20.34
N GLU A 473 -1.22 16.59 -20.21
CA GLU A 473 -2.39 16.59 -21.07
C GLU A 473 -2.63 18.01 -21.58
N VAL A 474 -2.80 18.17 -22.89
CA VAL A 474 -2.86 19.47 -23.55
C VAL A 474 -3.89 19.42 -24.68
N THR A 475 -4.73 20.45 -24.80
CA THR A 475 -5.66 20.61 -25.93
C THR A 475 -5.17 21.72 -26.86
N THR A 476 -5.06 21.42 -28.16
CA THR A 476 -4.71 22.42 -29.18
C THR A 476 -5.82 23.46 -29.36
N LYS A 477 -5.48 24.65 -29.86
CA LYS A 477 -6.47 25.72 -30.08
C LYS A 477 -7.43 25.36 -31.23
N ASP A 478 -8.61 25.96 -31.21
CA ASP A 478 -9.61 25.83 -32.27
C ASP A 478 -9.07 26.26 -33.62
N SER A 479 -9.31 25.46 -34.65
CA SER A 479 -9.12 25.89 -36.04
C SER A 479 -10.16 26.98 -36.36
N PRO A 480 -9.82 28.09 -37.06
CA PRO A 480 -10.85 29.02 -37.50
C PRO A 480 -11.85 28.23 -38.33
N SER A 481 -13.10 28.18 -37.86
CA SER A 481 -14.15 27.42 -38.54
C SER A 481 -14.19 27.77 -40.03
N SER A 482 -14.47 26.80 -40.88
CA SER A 482 -14.64 27.01 -42.32
C SER A 482 -15.64 28.14 -42.60
N SER A 483 -16.64 28.33 -41.74
CA SER A 483 -17.56 29.46 -41.75
C SER A 483 -16.86 30.83 -41.69
N ASN A 484 -15.84 30.99 -40.84
CA ASN A 484 -15.08 32.25 -40.74
C ASN A 484 -14.26 32.51 -42.01
N LEU A 485 -13.66 31.48 -42.60
CA LEU A 485 -12.97 31.59 -43.90
C LEU A 485 -13.95 31.95 -45.02
N VAL A 486 -15.14 31.37 -45.05
CA VAL A 486 -16.20 31.71 -46.01
C VAL A 486 -16.65 33.16 -45.83
N ILE A 487 -16.81 33.64 -44.60
CA ILE A 487 -17.16 35.05 -44.31
C ILE A 487 -16.05 36.00 -44.76
N ILE A 488 -14.78 35.67 -44.51
CA ILE A 488 -13.63 36.48 -44.94
C ILE A 488 -13.53 36.52 -46.47
N ILE A 489 -13.67 35.37 -47.15
CA ILE A 489 -13.65 35.29 -48.61
C ILE A 489 -14.83 36.07 -49.21
N ALA A 490 -16.04 35.94 -48.64
CA ALA A 490 -17.21 36.69 -49.08
C ALA A 490 -17.01 38.21 -48.90
N ALA A 491 -16.42 38.66 -47.80
CA ALA A 491 -16.10 40.06 -47.57
C ALA A 491 -15.09 40.61 -48.60
N ILE A 492 -14.04 39.84 -48.92
CA ILE A 492 -13.06 40.21 -49.96
C ILE A 492 -13.74 40.32 -51.33
N ILE A 493 -14.60 39.38 -51.70
CA ILE A 493 -15.36 39.41 -52.96
C ILE A 493 -16.23 40.66 -53.04
N VAL A 494 -16.93 41.03 -51.96
CA VAL A 494 -17.76 42.25 -51.90
C VAL A 494 -16.91 43.50 -52.11
N VAL A 495 -15.74 43.60 -51.47
CA VAL A 495 -14.83 44.75 -51.63
C VAL A 495 -14.32 44.85 -53.08
N VAL A 496 -13.96 43.73 -53.70
CA VAL A 496 -13.52 43.70 -55.11
C VAL A 496 -14.64 44.12 -56.05
N LEU A 497 -15.88 43.65 -55.82
CA LEU A 497 -17.04 44.06 -56.62
C LEU A 497 -17.34 45.56 -56.48
N LEU A 498 -17.25 46.11 -55.27
CA LEU A 498 -17.41 47.55 -55.04
C LEU A 498 -16.33 48.36 -55.75
N PHE A 499 -15.08 47.88 -55.75
CA PHE A 499 -13.99 48.52 -56.49
C PHE A 499 -14.23 48.50 -57.99
N ILE A 500 -14.69 47.37 -58.55
CA ILE A 500 -15.05 47.26 -59.97
C ILE A 500 -16.21 48.21 -60.31
N ILE A 501 -17.23 48.31 -59.46
CA ILE A 501 -18.34 49.26 -59.65
C ILE A 501 -17.83 50.70 -59.65
N CYS A 502 -16.97 51.07 -58.69
CA CYS A 502 -16.33 52.38 -58.65
C CYS A 502 -15.53 52.68 -59.92
N LEU A 503 -14.77 51.70 -60.43
CA LEU A 503 -14.06 51.83 -61.71
C LEU A 503 -15.02 52.03 -62.88
N VAL A 504 -16.08 51.23 -62.98
CA VAL A 504 -17.10 51.37 -64.04
C VAL A 504 -17.77 52.74 -63.98
N VAL A 505 -18.17 53.20 -62.79
CA VAL A 505 -18.74 54.55 -62.60
C VAL A 505 -17.73 55.62 -63.01
N PHE A 506 -16.47 55.49 -62.63
CA PHE A 506 -15.40 56.41 -63.03
C PHE A 506 -15.23 56.46 -64.56
N PHE A 507 -15.21 55.31 -65.24
CA PHE A 507 -15.14 55.23 -66.70
C PHE A 507 -16.38 55.82 -67.38
N GLN A 508 -17.58 55.58 -66.85
CA GLN A 508 -18.84 56.15 -67.35
C GLN A 508 -18.87 57.68 -67.18
N LEU A 509 -18.41 58.20 -66.05
CA LEU A 509 -18.29 59.64 -65.81
C LEU A 509 -17.24 60.30 -66.73
N ARG A 510 -16.11 59.62 -66.96
CA ARG A 510 -15.08 60.07 -67.91
C ARG A 510 -15.61 60.08 -69.35
N LYS A 511 -16.37 59.07 -69.76
CA LYS A 511 -17.05 59.00 -71.07
C LYS A 511 -18.08 60.12 -71.25
N ARG A 512 -18.87 60.43 -70.21
CA ARG A 512 -19.82 61.56 -70.22
C ARG A 512 -19.12 62.93 -70.30
N ARG A 513 -17.96 63.11 -69.65
CA ARG A 513 -17.13 64.33 -69.80
C ARG A 513 -16.60 64.48 -71.23
N HIS A 514 -16.17 63.39 -71.87
CA HIS A 514 -15.71 63.40 -73.26
C HIS A 514 -16.84 63.72 -74.27
N HIS A 515 -18.07 63.26 -74.01
CA HIS A 515 -19.25 63.61 -74.82
C HIS A 515 -19.73 65.06 -74.65
N LYS A 516 -19.49 65.70 -73.49
CA LYS A 516 -19.77 67.14 -73.32
C LYS A 516 -18.79 68.02 -74.12
N GLN A 517 -17.54 67.59 -74.28
CA GLN A 517 -16.52 68.33 -75.04
C GLN A 517 -16.70 68.26 -76.57
N SER A 518 -17.37 67.22 -77.08
CA SER A 518 -17.62 67.02 -78.51
C SER A 518 -18.87 67.77 -79.04
N ARG A 519 -19.70 68.34 -78.17
CA ARG A 519 -20.88 69.16 -78.57
C ARG A 519 -20.58 70.62 -78.91
N GLN A 520 -19.36 71.13 -78.63
CA GLN A 520 -18.99 72.53 -78.94
C GLN A 520 -18.31 72.74 -80.31
N ARG A 521 -18.03 71.69 -81.09
CA ARG A 521 -17.26 71.79 -82.36
C ARG A 521 -18.06 71.57 -83.65
N ALA A 522 -19.39 71.63 -83.62
CA ALA A 522 -20.22 71.37 -84.80
C ALA A 522 -21.17 72.53 -85.14
N TYR A 523 -20.64 73.72 -85.45
CA TYR A 523 -21.30 74.76 -86.25
C TYR A 523 -20.25 75.68 -86.91
N ALA A 524 -19.71 75.27 -88.05
CA ALA A 524 -19.08 76.16 -89.05
C ALA A 524 -19.08 75.44 -90.43
N GLN A 525 -19.79 76.04 -91.38
CA GLN A 525 -20.06 75.64 -92.79
C GLN A 525 -18.90 76.08 -93.76
N PRO A 526 -18.93 75.91 -95.12
CA PRO A 526 -19.42 74.82 -96.01
C PRO A 526 -18.63 74.62 -97.37
N ARG A 527 -19.16 73.68 -98.22
CA ARG A 527 -19.27 73.59 -99.73
C ARG A 527 -18.13 73.16 -100.70
N PHE A 528 -18.40 72.00 -101.36
CA PHE A 528 -18.44 71.62 -102.81
C PHE A 528 -17.20 71.48 -103.73
N GLY A 529 -17.19 70.37 -104.50
CA GLY A 529 -16.56 70.20 -105.83
C GLY A 529 -16.45 68.73 -106.32
N MET A 530 -17.07 68.38 -107.47
CA MET A 530 -17.19 67.04 -108.09
C MET A 530 -16.00 66.64 -109.01
N ASN A 531 -15.81 65.34 -109.30
CA ASN A 531 -16.06 64.73 -110.66
C ASN A 531 -15.63 63.24 -110.85
N LEU A 532 -16.62 62.43 -111.30
CA LEU A 532 -16.68 61.37 -112.33
C LEU A 532 -15.43 60.63 -112.90
N THR A 533 -15.40 59.27 -112.90
CA THR A 533 -15.80 58.33 -114.01
C THR A 533 -15.29 56.85 -113.86
N ARG A 534 -16.18 55.91 -114.24
CA ARG A 534 -16.07 54.55 -114.86
C ARG A 534 -15.28 53.34 -114.26
N LEU A 535 -16.02 52.21 -114.21
CA LEU A 535 -15.67 50.76 -114.10
C LEU A 535 -15.18 50.16 -115.46
N PRO A 536 -14.75 48.86 -115.65
CA PRO A 536 -15.08 47.61 -114.87
C PRO A 536 -14.05 46.43 -114.79
N THR A 537 -14.38 45.38 -113.99
CA THR A 537 -14.09 43.89 -114.11
C THR A 537 -12.62 43.39 -114.15
N ARG A 538 -12.16 42.15 -113.82
CA ARG A 538 -12.64 40.80 -113.40
C ARG A 538 -11.39 39.97 -112.95
N TRP A 539 -11.59 38.91 -112.12
CA TRP A 539 -10.79 37.65 -111.98
C TRP A 539 -9.34 37.73 -111.42
N THR A 540 -8.72 36.78 -110.69
CA THR A 540 -8.96 35.34 -110.42
C THR A 540 -7.97 34.75 -109.37
N HIS A 541 -8.36 33.60 -108.78
CA HIS A 541 -7.58 32.39 -108.41
C HIS A 541 -6.58 32.39 -107.23
N HIS A 542 -6.79 31.58 -106.16
CA HIS A 542 -6.65 30.10 -105.95
C HIS A 542 -5.34 29.78 -105.20
N TYR A 543 -5.07 28.64 -104.54
CA TYR A 543 -5.64 27.29 -104.31
C TYR A 543 -5.02 26.91 -102.92
N ASN A 544 -5.77 26.51 -101.90
CA ASN A 544 -6.16 25.12 -101.53
C ASN A 544 -5.19 24.43 -100.54
N TYR A 545 -5.68 23.87 -99.42
CA TYR A 545 -6.41 22.57 -99.27
C TYR A 545 -5.33 21.49 -98.97
N GLU A 546 -5.42 20.61 -97.99
CA GLU A 546 -6.38 19.52 -97.69
C GLU A 546 -5.82 18.86 -96.40
N ASP A 547 -6.50 18.05 -95.61
CA ASP A 547 -7.87 17.55 -95.49
C ASP A 547 -7.88 16.93 -94.08
N GLY A 548 -8.98 16.96 -93.33
CA GLY A 548 -10.22 16.25 -93.64
C GLY A 548 -10.15 14.91 -92.91
N ASP A 549 -11.20 14.29 -92.42
CA ASP A 549 -12.66 14.41 -92.49
C ASP A 549 -13.09 13.20 -91.62
N GLU A 550 -14.30 12.97 -91.13
CA GLU A 550 -15.60 13.60 -91.11
C GLU A 550 -16.43 12.69 -90.17
N GLU A 551 -17.48 13.30 -89.60
CA GLU A 551 -18.86 12.78 -89.49
C GLU A 551 -19.15 11.35 -88.94
N ALA A 552 -20.26 11.09 -88.28
CA ALA A 552 -21.57 11.71 -88.40
C ALA A 552 -22.48 11.31 -87.22
N SER A 553 -23.46 12.19 -86.94
CA SER A 553 -24.90 11.86 -86.80
C SER A 553 -25.34 11.00 -85.59
N ALA A 554 -26.42 11.29 -84.86
CA ALA A 554 -27.41 12.36 -84.82
C ALA A 554 -28.32 12.14 -83.59
N SER A 555 -29.08 13.19 -83.23
CA SER A 555 -30.43 13.13 -82.63
C SER A 555 -30.58 12.48 -81.25
N GLY A 556 -31.19 13.07 -80.22
CA GLY A 556 -32.00 14.26 -80.10
C GLY A 556 -32.77 14.22 -78.76
N SER A 557 -33.22 15.39 -78.33
CA SER A 557 -34.34 15.66 -77.40
C SER A 557 -34.30 15.28 -75.90
N LYS A 558 -34.40 16.35 -75.10
CA LYS A 558 -35.39 16.62 -74.03
C LYS A 558 -35.22 16.04 -72.61
N ARG A 559 -35.10 17.02 -71.69
CA ARG A 559 -35.87 17.26 -70.45
C ARG A 559 -35.74 16.31 -69.24
N LEU A 560 -35.24 16.94 -68.16
CA LEU A 560 -35.86 17.16 -66.84
C LEU A 560 -35.82 16.10 -65.71
N TYR A 561 -35.39 16.66 -64.56
CA TYR A 561 -35.76 16.45 -63.14
C TYR A 561 -35.09 15.36 -62.27
N ARG A 562 -34.53 15.88 -61.14
CA ARG A 562 -34.58 15.43 -59.73
C ARG A 562 -34.45 13.93 -59.44
N TYR A 563 -33.46 13.56 -58.61
CA TYR A 563 -33.49 13.68 -57.15
C TYR A 563 -32.06 13.75 -56.60
#